data_AF-A0A1P8YI82-F1
#
_entry.id   AF-A0A1P8YI82-F1
#
_cell.length_a   1.000
_cell.length_b   1.000
_cell.length_c   1.000
_cell.angle_alpha   90.00
_cell.angle_beta   90.00
_cell.angle_gamma   90.00
#
_symmetry.space_group_name_H-M   'P 1'
#
loop_
_entity.id
_entity.type
_entity.pdbx_description
1 polymer ?
#
loop_
_entity_poly.entity_id
_entity_poly.type
_entity_poly.pdbx_seq_one_letter_code
_entity_poly.pdbx_strand_id
1 'polypeptide(L)'
;MYRRWPDTKAVVADLLTREIEQALPEMSGSGVAREQLVRGVAETAETVRTHPLFVKILRSDPELLITYIVDRLGASQRAIVETLTPVVLVGQHDGSIRAGDATGIATMILLMAQSAVQSAGMVAEILPPKALIAELTHAVDAYLRPPLT
;
A
#
# COMPACT_ATOMS: atom_id res chain seq x y z
N MET A 1 38.51 4.78 8.60
CA MET A 1 37.51 5.87 8.79
C MET A 1 36.16 5.45 8.17
N TYR A 2 35.35 4.65 8.87
CA TYR A 2 33.99 4.28 8.41
C TYR A 2 33.04 4.19 9.61
N ARG A 3 32.63 5.34 10.15
CA ARG A 3 31.66 5.40 11.26
C ARG A 3 30.87 6.72 11.20
N ARG A 4 29.89 6.80 10.29
CA ARG A 4 28.92 7.91 10.26
C ARG A 4 27.62 7.59 9.48
N TRP A 5 27.05 6.40 9.64
CA TRP A 5 25.79 6.04 8.98
C TRP A 5 24.73 5.26 9.82
N PRO A 6 24.70 5.27 11.16
CA PRO A 6 23.50 4.78 11.87
C PRO A 6 22.28 5.70 11.70
N ASP A 7 22.49 7.03 11.71
CA ASP A 7 21.36 7.98 11.86
C ASP A 7 20.67 8.37 10.54
N THR A 8 21.42 8.50 9.44
CA THR A 8 20.83 8.97 8.17
C THR A 8 19.85 7.96 7.58
N LYS A 9 20.15 6.66 7.69
CA LYS A 9 19.25 5.59 7.23
C LYS A 9 17.95 5.56 8.04
N ALA A 10 18.05 5.74 9.37
CA ALA A 10 16.89 5.80 10.25
C ALA A 10 16.00 7.03 9.96
N VAL A 11 16.59 8.20 9.75
CA VAL A 11 15.86 9.44 9.40
C VAL A 11 15.13 9.31 8.07
N VAL A 12 15.77 8.73 7.05
CA VAL A 12 15.13 8.51 5.73
C VAL A 12 13.97 7.53 5.84
N ALA A 13 14.12 6.46 6.63
CA ALA A 13 13.05 5.49 6.86
C ALA A 13 11.88 6.09 7.65
N ASP A 14 12.14 6.90 8.67
CA ASP A 14 11.10 7.58 9.45
C ASP A 14 10.35 8.62 8.60
N LEU A 15 11.07 9.33 7.70
CA LEU A 15 10.47 10.23 6.73
C LEU A 15 9.55 9.46 5.77
N LEU A 16 10.03 8.35 5.19
CA LEU A 16 9.20 7.52 4.31
C LEU A 16 7.91 7.04 4.97
N THR A 17 7.97 6.64 6.25
CA THR A 17 6.78 6.26 7.02
C THR A 17 5.77 7.40 7.08
N ARG A 18 6.21 8.62 7.40
CA ARG A 18 5.33 9.80 7.47
C ARG A 18 4.73 10.14 6.10
N GLU A 19 5.51 10.06 5.03
CA GLU A 19 5.02 10.32 3.67
C GLU A 19 3.98 9.28 3.24
N ILE A 20 4.16 8.01 3.62
CA ILE A 20 3.18 6.94 3.35
C ILE A 20 1.90 7.16 4.17
N GLU A 21 2.03 7.53 5.44
CA GLU A 21 0.88 7.89 6.29
C GLU A 21 0.11 9.08 5.71
N GLN A 22 0.81 10.09 5.17
CA GLN A 22 0.19 11.25 4.51
C GLN A 22 -0.43 10.90 3.14
N ALA A 23 0.05 9.84 2.48
CA ALA A 23 -0.50 9.36 1.22
C ALA A 23 -1.75 8.49 1.41
N LEU A 24 -2.13 8.16 2.65
CA LEU A 24 -3.39 7.49 2.93
C LEU A 24 -4.55 8.48 2.76
N PRO A 25 -5.48 8.23 1.84
CA PRO A 25 -6.63 9.11 1.66
C PRO A 25 -7.56 9.00 2.86
N GLU A 26 -8.26 10.10 3.15
CA GLU A 26 -9.42 10.02 4.01
C GLU A 26 -10.49 9.15 3.32
N MET A 27 -10.92 8.09 3.99
CA MET A 27 -12.01 7.24 3.53
C MET A 27 -13.35 7.94 3.83
N SER A 28 -13.56 9.08 3.17
CA SER A 28 -14.73 9.94 3.30
C SER A 28 -15.28 10.21 1.89
N GLY A 29 -16.37 9.53 1.53
CA GLY A 29 -16.93 9.64 0.19
C GLY A 29 -18.35 9.09 0.06
N SER A 30 -18.95 9.33 -1.10
CA SER A 30 -20.19 8.66 -1.52
C SER A 30 -19.88 7.32 -2.18
N GLY A 31 -20.69 6.30 -1.90
CA GLY A 31 -20.54 4.92 -2.38
C GLY A 31 -20.37 3.90 -1.24
N VAL A 32 -20.44 2.61 -1.57
CA VAL A 32 -20.25 1.51 -0.61
C VAL A 32 -18.77 1.40 -0.19
N ALA A 33 -18.49 0.82 0.98
CA ALA A 33 -17.14 0.81 1.53
C ALA A 33 -16.10 0.13 0.61
N ARG A 34 -16.50 -0.91 -0.13
CA ARG A 34 -15.61 -1.55 -1.14
C ARG A 34 -15.10 -0.56 -2.17
N GLU A 35 -15.97 0.28 -2.73
CA GLU A 35 -15.59 1.22 -3.79
C GLU A 35 -14.64 2.30 -3.27
N GLN A 36 -14.88 2.76 -2.03
CA GLN A 36 -14.01 3.71 -1.36
C GLN A 36 -12.62 3.09 -1.13
N LEU A 37 -12.57 1.88 -0.55
CA LEU A 37 -11.33 1.16 -0.29
C LEU A 37 -10.53 0.91 -1.58
N VAL A 38 -11.16 0.39 -2.63
CA VAL A 38 -10.52 0.10 -3.92
C VAL A 38 -9.91 1.36 -4.53
N ARG A 39 -10.64 2.48 -4.48
CA ARG A 39 -10.15 3.78 -4.94
C ARG A 39 -8.96 4.25 -4.12
N GLY A 40 -9.06 4.18 -2.80
CA GLY A 40 -7.99 4.61 -1.90
C GLY A 40 -6.71 3.82 -2.11
N VAL A 41 -6.80 2.50 -2.33
CA VAL A 41 -5.64 1.67 -2.67
C VAL A 41 -4.98 2.12 -3.97
N ALA A 42 -5.76 2.40 -5.01
CA ALA A 42 -5.23 2.84 -6.29
C ALA A 42 -4.53 4.21 -6.19
N GLU A 43 -5.16 5.16 -5.48
CA GLU A 43 -4.63 6.51 -5.26
C GLU A 43 -3.36 6.49 -4.42
N THR A 44 -3.34 5.74 -3.31
CA THR A 44 -2.13 5.59 -2.49
C THR A 44 -1.03 4.89 -3.27
N ALA A 45 -1.33 3.82 -4.01
CA ALA A 45 -0.33 3.11 -4.80
C ALA A 45 0.31 4.02 -5.86
N GLU A 46 -0.48 4.83 -6.55
CA GLU A 46 0.03 5.78 -7.54
C GLU A 46 0.86 6.89 -6.89
N THR A 47 0.37 7.44 -5.77
CA THR A 47 1.06 8.48 -4.99
C THR A 47 2.43 7.99 -4.52
N VAL A 48 2.49 6.82 -3.89
CA VAL A 48 3.75 6.26 -3.36
C VAL A 48 4.71 5.91 -4.50
N ARG A 49 4.23 5.24 -5.57
CA ARG A 49 5.07 4.81 -6.70
C ARG A 49 5.73 5.98 -7.42
N THR A 50 5.05 7.13 -7.47
CA THR A 50 5.55 8.35 -8.14
C THR A 50 6.25 9.31 -7.19
N HIS A 51 6.26 9.02 -5.88
CA HIS A 51 6.84 9.89 -4.86
C HIS A 51 8.35 10.10 -5.09
N PRO A 52 8.85 11.37 -5.15
CA PRO A 52 10.24 11.65 -5.49
C PRO A 52 11.26 10.98 -4.57
N LEU A 53 10.97 10.91 -3.26
CA LEU A 53 11.84 10.24 -2.29
C LEU A 53 11.88 8.73 -2.54
N PHE A 54 10.73 8.12 -2.82
CA PHE A 54 10.62 6.68 -3.07
C PHE A 54 11.38 6.30 -4.34
N VAL A 55 11.18 7.04 -5.43
CA VAL A 55 11.91 6.86 -6.69
C VAL A 55 13.42 7.04 -6.51
N LYS A 56 13.85 8.05 -5.73
CA LYS A 56 15.26 8.29 -5.46
C LYS A 56 15.90 7.13 -4.70
N ILE A 57 15.23 6.59 -3.69
CA ILE A 57 15.73 5.46 -2.90
C ILE A 57 15.81 4.20 -3.78
N LEU A 58 14.77 3.91 -4.59
CA LEU A 58 14.77 2.79 -5.55
C LEU A 58 15.96 2.83 -6.51
N ARG A 59 16.33 4.02 -6.99
CA ARG A 59 17.40 4.17 -7.98
C ARG A 59 18.80 4.23 -7.39
N SER A 60 18.96 4.80 -6.20
CA SER A 60 20.26 5.20 -5.67
C SER A 60 20.70 4.44 -4.43
N ASP A 61 19.79 3.76 -3.72
CA ASP A 61 20.12 3.01 -2.50
C ASP A 61 19.16 1.82 -2.30
N PRO A 62 19.27 0.76 -3.12
CA PRO A 62 18.40 -0.42 -3.01
C PRO A 62 18.61 -1.19 -1.70
N GLU A 63 19.78 -1.08 -1.04
CA GLU A 63 20.01 -1.67 0.28
C GLU A 63 19.16 -1.00 1.37
N LEU A 64 18.94 0.31 1.28
CA LEU A 64 17.98 1.02 2.15
C LEU A 64 16.56 0.47 1.99
N LEU A 65 16.16 0.15 0.75
CA LEU A 65 14.88 -0.51 0.50
C LEU A 65 14.82 -1.90 1.10
N ILE A 66 15.89 -2.70 1.02
CA ILE A 66 15.91 -4.03 1.65
C ILE A 66 15.74 -3.91 3.16
N THR A 67 16.45 -2.99 3.83
CA THR A 67 16.24 -2.77 5.29
C THR A 67 14.82 -2.28 5.60
N TYR A 68 14.22 -1.45 4.75
CA TYR A 68 12.85 -0.98 4.91
C TYR A 68 11.80 -2.08 4.66
N ILE A 69 12.04 -2.90 3.64
CA ILE A 69 11.18 -4.00 3.20
C ILE A 69 11.29 -5.20 4.12
N VAL A 70 12.41 -5.44 4.80
CA VAL A 70 12.65 -6.69 5.56
C VAL A 70 12.72 -6.45 7.08
N ASP A 71 13.35 -5.36 7.55
CA ASP A 71 13.67 -5.15 8.98
C ASP A 71 12.77 -4.13 9.71
N ARG A 72 12.18 -3.16 9.00
CA ARG A 72 11.31 -2.10 9.59
C ARG A 72 9.83 -2.21 9.21
N LEU A 73 9.44 -3.40 8.71
CA LEU A 73 8.10 -3.88 8.33
C LEU A 73 7.05 -3.92 9.46
N GLY A 74 7.22 -3.13 10.53
CA GLY A 74 6.43 -3.21 11.75
C GLY A 74 5.39 -2.10 11.90
N ALA A 75 5.84 -0.87 12.13
CA ALA A 75 4.96 0.19 12.59
C ALA A 75 4.03 0.74 11.50
N SER A 76 4.57 1.04 10.31
CA SER A 76 3.80 1.61 9.20
C SER A 76 2.78 0.60 8.66
N GLN A 77 3.16 -0.67 8.54
CA GLN A 77 2.25 -1.72 8.08
C GLN A 77 1.14 -1.97 9.10
N ARG A 78 1.47 -1.99 10.40
CA ARG A 78 0.44 -2.03 11.45
C ARG A 78 -0.49 -0.84 11.36
N ALA A 79 0.01 0.38 11.22
CA ALA A 79 -0.82 1.57 11.08
C ALA A 79 -1.75 1.52 9.85
N ILE A 80 -1.24 1.05 8.70
CA ILE A 80 -2.05 0.85 7.49
C ILE A 80 -3.13 -0.22 7.74
N VAL A 81 -2.76 -1.36 8.32
CA VAL A 81 -3.72 -2.43 8.64
C VAL A 81 -4.76 -1.96 9.65
N GLU A 82 -4.37 -1.22 10.69
CA GLU A 82 -5.24 -0.60 11.69
C GLU A 82 -6.21 0.41 11.05
N THR A 83 -5.77 1.12 10.01
CA THR A 83 -6.60 2.06 9.24
C THR A 83 -7.57 1.33 8.30
N LEU A 84 -7.13 0.27 7.63
CA LEU A 84 -7.95 -0.49 6.67
C LEU A 84 -8.99 -1.40 7.35
N THR A 85 -8.67 -1.95 8.52
CA THR A 85 -9.53 -2.93 9.20
C THR A 85 -10.94 -2.38 9.49
N PRO A 86 -11.13 -1.16 10.03
CA PRO A 86 -12.45 -0.57 10.19
C PRO A 86 -13.22 -0.41 8.89
N VAL A 87 -12.55 -0.04 7.78
CA VAL A 87 -13.19 0.11 6.46
C VAL A 87 -13.70 -1.25 5.95
N VAL A 88 -12.91 -2.30 6.14
CA VAL A 88 -13.32 -3.67 5.83
C VAL A 88 -14.56 -4.08 6.64
N LEU A 89 -14.59 -3.78 7.94
CA LEU A 89 -15.74 -4.07 8.80
C LEU A 89 -17.00 -3.32 8.34
N VAL A 90 -16.88 -2.05 7.96
CA VAL A 90 -18.01 -1.29 7.38
C VAL A 90 -18.51 -1.95 6.10
N GLY A 91 -17.61 -2.38 5.22
CA GLY A 91 -17.99 -3.07 3.98
C GLY A 91 -18.58 -4.46 4.19
N GLN A 92 -18.20 -5.15 5.25
CA GLN A 92 -18.85 -6.39 5.64
C GLN A 92 -20.27 -6.14 6.17
N HIS A 93 -20.46 -5.05 6.91
CA HIS A 93 -21.77 -4.65 7.44
C HIS A 93 -22.71 -4.15 6.34
N ASP A 94 -22.21 -3.40 5.35
CA ASP A 94 -23.02 -2.94 4.20
C ASP A 94 -23.20 -4.00 3.10
N GLY A 95 -22.54 -5.16 3.24
CA GLY A 95 -22.61 -6.29 2.32
C GLY A 95 -21.79 -6.13 1.04
N SER A 96 -20.99 -5.07 0.90
CA SER A 96 -20.15 -4.82 -0.27
C SER A 96 -18.81 -5.55 -0.25
N ILE A 97 -18.35 -6.01 0.92
CA ILE A 97 -17.11 -6.78 1.12
C ILE A 97 -17.43 -8.17 1.65
N ARG A 98 -16.74 -9.18 1.13
CA ARG A 98 -16.86 -10.58 1.55
C ARG A 98 -16.61 -10.79 3.05
N ALA A 99 -17.26 -11.83 3.59
CA ALA A 99 -16.99 -12.30 4.95
C ALA A 99 -15.55 -12.83 5.12
N GLY A 100 -15.08 -12.85 6.36
CA GLY A 100 -13.75 -13.30 6.77
C GLY A 100 -13.16 -12.42 7.87
N ASP A 101 -12.00 -12.79 8.38
CA ASP A 101 -11.25 -11.95 9.33
C ASP A 101 -10.83 -10.63 8.65
N ALA A 102 -11.33 -9.51 9.19
CA ALA A 102 -11.09 -8.19 8.63
C ALA A 102 -9.61 -7.80 8.64
N THR A 103 -8.86 -8.21 9.67
CA THR A 103 -7.43 -7.93 9.79
C THR A 103 -6.65 -8.67 8.70
N GLY A 104 -6.94 -9.96 8.49
CA GLY A 104 -6.36 -10.75 7.40
C GLY A 104 -6.69 -10.20 6.01
N ILE A 105 -7.92 -9.73 5.80
CA ILE A 105 -8.33 -9.09 4.55
C ILE A 105 -7.53 -7.80 4.30
N ALA A 106 -7.47 -6.91 5.30
CA ALA A 106 -6.70 -5.67 5.24
C ALA A 106 -5.21 -5.91 4.99
N THR A 107 -4.64 -6.92 5.67
CA THR A 107 -3.24 -7.32 5.48
C THR A 107 -2.96 -7.79 4.05
N MET A 108 -3.87 -8.56 3.46
CA MET A 108 -3.68 -9.00 2.07
C MET A 108 -3.76 -7.85 1.06
N ILE A 109 -4.67 -6.89 1.27
CA ILE A 109 -4.75 -5.68 0.45
C ILE A 109 -3.43 -4.91 0.48
N LEU A 110 -2.88 -4.71 1.69
CA LEU A 110 -1.56 -4.10 1.87
C LEU A 110 -0.49 -4.82 1.05
N LEU A 111 -0.42 -6.15 1.12
CA LEU A 111 0.58 -6.93 0.38
C LEU A 111 0.43 -6.82 -1.13
N MET A 112 -0.81 -6.80 -1.65
CA MET A 112 -1.08 -6.60 -3.09
C MET A 112 -0.58 -5.23 -3.56
N ALA A 113 -0.97 -4.17 -2.85
CA ALA A 113 -0.55 -2.81 -3.19
C ALA A 113 0.98 -2.64 -3.07
N GLN A 114 1.56 -3.17 -2.00
CA GLN A 114 2.99 -3.13 -1.74
C GLN A 114 3.78 -3.82 -2.86
N SER A 115 3.38 -5.03 -3.25
CA SER A 115 4.03 -5.78 -4.33
C SER A 115 4.00 -5.01 -5.65
N ALA A 116 2.85 -4.44 -6.00
CA ALA A 116 2.69 -3.64 -7.22
C ALA A 116 3.61 -2.41 -7.21
N VAL A 117 3.62 -1.64 -6.11
CA VAL A 117 4.45 -0.43 -5.99
C VAL A 117 5.94 -0.74 -6.05
N GLN A 118 6.39 -1.77 -5.31
CA GLN A 118 7.81 -2.13 -5.22
C GLN A 118 8.34 -2.74 -6.52
N SER A 119 7.51 -3.50 -7.22
CA SER A 119 7.92 -4.20 -8.45
C SER A 119 7.66 -3.39 -9.72
N ALA A 120 7.00 -2.22 -9.62
CA ALA A 120 6.56 -1.43 -10.77
C ALA A 120 7.66 -1.16 -11.80
N GLY A 121 8.86 -0.81 -11.34
CA GLY A 121 10.00 -0.53 -12.22
C GLY A 121 10.52 -1.79 -12.92
N MET A 122 10.51 -2.93 -12.23
CA MET A 122 10.99 -4.22 -12.76
C MET A 122 10.11 -4.72 -13.91
N VAL A 123 8.79 -4.52 -13.82
CA VAL A 123 7.83 -5.02 -14.81
C VAL A 123 7.40 -3.99 -15.85
N ALA A 124 7.95 -2.77 -15.82
CA ALA A 124 7.42 -1.63 -16.58
C ALA A 124 7.38 -1.84 -18.11
N GLU A 125 8.26 -2.66 -18.67
CA GLU A 125 8.27 -3.01 -20.10
C GLU A 125 7.13 -3.98 -20.48
N ILE A 126 6.67 -4.78 -19.53
CA ILE A 126 5.60 -5.79 -19.72
C ILE A 126 4.24 -5.19 -19.31
N LEU A 127 4.22 -4.47 -18.19
CA LEU A 127 3.03 -3.89 -17.58
C LEU A 127 3.28 -2.40 -17.29
N PRO A 128 2.94 -1.51 -18.25
CA PRO A 128 3.17 -0.08 -18.09
C PRO A 128 2.45 0.51 -16.87
N PRO A 129 2.92 1.64 -16.31
CA PRO A 129 2.44 2.14 -15.03
C PRO A 129 0.91 2.34 -14.90
N LYS A 130 0.27 2.88 -15.94
CA LYS A 130 -1.19 3.07 -15.94
C LYS A 130 -1.94 1.73 -15.93
N ALA A 131 -1.42 0.73 -16.64
CA ALA A 131 -2.00 -0.61 -16.68
C ALA A 131 -1.77 -1.33 -15.34
N LEU A 132 -0.61 -1.18 -14.71
CA LEU A 132 -0.32 -1.73 -13.39
C LEU A 132 -1.35 -1.29 -12.34
N ILE A 133 -1.66 0.01 -12.28
CA ILE A 133 -2.68 0.53 -11.34
C ILE A 133 -4.06 -0.03 -11.68
N ALA A 134 -4.43 -0.10 -12.96
CA ALA A 134 -5.72 -0.66 -13.37
C ALA A 134 -5.86 -2.14 -12.97
N GLU A 135 -4.81 -2.95 -13.16
CA GLU A 135 -4.78 -4.36 -12.74
C GLU A 135 -4.82 -4.51 -11.23
N LEU A 136 -4.10 -3.67 -10.48
CA LEU A 136 -4.17 -3.66 -9.01
C LEU A 136 -5.58 -3.32 -8.54
N THR A 137 -6.21 -2.28 -9.10
CA THR A 137 -7.59 -1.90 -8.80
C THR A 137 -8.55 -3.06 -9.06
N HIS A 138 -8.42 -3.73 -10.21
CA HIS A 138 -9.24 -4.87 -10.55
C HIS A 138 -9.05 -6.03 -9.59
N ALA A 139 -7.81 -6.39 -9.27
CA ALA A 139 -7.48 -7.50 -8.39
C ALA A 139 -8.00 -7.28 -6.96
N VAL A 140 -7.83 -6.07 -6.41
CA VAL A 140 -8.33 -5.71 -5.07
C VAL A 140 -9.85 -5.71 -5.06
N ASP A 141 -10.49 -5.15 -6.09
CA ASP A 141 -11.96 -5.16 -6.20
C ASP A 141 -12.51 -6.59 -6.24
N ALA A 142 -11.95 -7.44 -7.10
CA ALA A 142 -12.35 -8.83 -7.24
C ALA A 142 -12.12 -9.62 -5.94
N TYR A 143 -10.99 -9.40 -5.27
CA TYR A 143 -10.67 -10.02 -3.98
C TYR A 143 -11.67 -9.68 -2.88
N LEU A 144 -12.26 -8.48 -2.92
CA LEU A 144 -13.20 -8.00 -1.92
C LEU A 144 -14.64 -8.40 -2.18
N ARG A 145 -15.01 -8.74 -3.42
CA ARG A 145 -16.41 -9.05 -3.76
C ARG A 145 -16.95 -10.24 -2.95
N PRO A 146 -18.16 -10.12 -2.38
CA PRO A 146 -18.88 -11.27 -1.83
C PRO A 146 -19.09 -12.36 -2.88
N PRO A 147 -19.15 -13.65 -2.48
CA PRO A 147 -19.53 -14.72 -3.38
C PRO A 147 -20.95 -14.48 -3.91
N LEU A 148 -21.19 -14.87 -5.16
CA LEU A 148 -22.55 -14.89 -5.73
C LEU A 148 -23.39 -15.88 -4.91
N THR A 149 -24.43 -15.38 -4.24
CA THR A 149 -25.45 -16.18 -3.55
C THR A 149 -26.40 -16.83 -4.53
#